data_AF-A0A9W6V400-F1
#
_entry.id   AF-A0A9W6V400-F1
#
_cell.length_a   1.000
_cell.length_b   1.000
_cell.length_c   1.000
_cell.angle_alpha   90.00
_cell.angle_beta   90.00
_cell.angle_gamma   90.00
#
_symmetry.space_group_name_H-M   'P 1'
#
loop_
_entity.id
_entity.type
_entity.pdbx_description
1 polymer ?
#
loop_
_entity_poly.entity_id
_entity_poly.type
_entity_poly.pdbx_seq_one_letter_code
_entity_poly.pdbx_strand_id
1 'polypeptide(L)'
;MQSRETAAVLAPLLGEGVQIQPCGAELITHRDHFLVTLDGPQSLDFRMIARGHQGAHVCDGVRLLEPATVAGVACGCPPTWRQRRAASRAGQGPKPEITVRFRLAEALEIGYFDLVSSSWTLIKDIEVVAAALRASGSPPMAWLGVDRGVFTTAEGVEVTGRWPTLRLPKQVRDHRSP
;
A
#
# COMPACT_ATOMS: atom_id res chain seq x y z
N MET A 1 -17.79 -16.36 1.43
CA MET A 1 -16.67 -17.14 1.96
C MET A 1 -16.30 -16.56 3.31
N GLN A 2 -16.34 -17.36 4.37
CA GLN A 2 -15.97 -16.90 5.71
C GLN A 2 -14.43 -16.77 5.78
N SER A 3 -13.90 -15.82 6.56
CA SER A 3 -12.46 -15.52 6.65
C SER A 3 -11.58 -16.75 6.92
N ARG A 4 -12.12 -17.77 7.59
CA ARG A 4 -11.44 -19.05 7.87
C ARG A 4 -11.25 -19.93 6.64
N GLU A 5 -12.24 -19.99 5.76
CA GLU A 5 -12.17 -20.78 4.52
C GLU A 5 -11.13 -20.18 3.57
N THR A 6 -11.13 -18.85 3.43
CA THR A 6 -10.12 -18.13 2.67
C THR A 6 -8.72 -18.41 3.21
N ALA A 7 -8.53 -18.34 4.53
CA ALA A 7 -7.23 -18.59 5.13
C ALA A 7 -6.76 -20.05 4.92
N ALA A 8 -7.66 -21.03 4.99
CA ALA A 8 -7.32 -22.43 4.73
C ALA A 8 -6.88 -22.68 3.28
N VAL A 9 -7.51 -22.02 2.31
CA VAL A 9 -7.11 -22.11 0.89
C VAL A 9 -5.79 -21.39 0.64
N LEU A 10 -5.56 -20.27 1.31
CA LEU A 10 -4.33 -19.49 1.16
C LEU A 10 -3.12 -20.09 1.88
N ALA A 11 -3.34 -20.90 2.92
CA ALA A 11 -2.24 -21.42 3.72
C ALA A 11 -1.21 -22.20 2.89
N PRO A 12 -1.60 -23.17 2.05
CA PRO A 12 -0.64 -23.89 1.20
C PRO A 12 0.09 -22.99 0.19
N LEU A 13 -0.54 -21.89 -0.23
CA LEU A 13 -0.01 -20.98 -1.25
C LEU A 13 0.98 -19.97 -0.68
N LEU A 14 0.65 -19.41 0.48
CA LEU A 14 1.32 -18.25 1.00
C LEU A 14 1.99 -18.49 2.35
N GLY A 15 1.56 -19.45 3.18
CA GLY A 15 1.92 -19.46 4.59
C GLY A 15 2.41 -20.79 5.15
N GLU A 16 2.94 -20.72 6.37
CA GLU A 16 3.29 -21.91 7.16
C GLU A 16 2.21 -22.28 8.18
N GLY A 17 1.29 -21.35 8.48
CA GLY A 17 0.20 -21.59 9.43
C GLY A 17 -0.90 -20.53 9.40
N VAL A 18 -2.09 -20.94 9.81
CA VAL A 18 -3.28 -20.09 9.98
C VAL A 18 -3.57 -19.96 11.47
N GLN A 19 -3.64 -18.73 11.96
CA GLN A 19 -4.09 -18.43 13.31
C GLN A 19 -5.55 -17.99 13.28
N ILE A 20 -6.42 -18.80 13.86
CA ILE A 20 -7.86 -18.48 13.94
C ILE A 20 -8.11 -17.58 15.15
N GLN A 21 -8.76 -16.45 14.90
CA GLN A 21 -9.13 -15.47 15.91
C GLN A 21 -10.66 -15.37 16.02
N PRO A 22 -11.20 -14.79 17.11
CA PRO A 22 -12.66 -14.65 17.28
C PRO A 22 -13.33 -13.84 16.16
N CYS A 23 -12.63 -12.84 15.61
CA CYS A 23 -13.14 -11.94 14.56
C CYS A 23 -12.57 -12.23 13.16
N GLY A 24 -11.71 -13.25 12.99
CA GLY A 24 -11.00 -13.44 11.74
C GLY A 24 -10.04 -14.62 11.71
N ALA A 25 -9.22 -14.65 10.67
CA ALA A 25 -8.10 -15.57 10.54
C ALA A 25 -6.90 -14.76 10.06
N GLU A 26 -5.74 -15.05 10.65
CA GLU A 26 -4.46 -14.45 10.27
C GLU A 26 -3.59 -15.52 9.61
N LEU A 27 -2.96 -15.15 8.51
CA LEU A 27 -2.07 -16.02 7.75
C LEU A 27 -0.64 -15.55 7.95
N ILE A 28 0.23 -16.45 8.44
CA ILE A 28 1.64 -16.15 8.67
C ILE A 28 2.46 -16.73 7.53
N THR A 29 3.35 -15.91 6.98
CA THR A 29 4.19 -16.24 5.82
C THR A 29 5.65 -15.83 6.03
N HIS A 30 6.55 -16.66 5.52
CA HIS A 30 7.98 -16.33 5.36
C HIS A 30 8.30 -15.76 3.97
N ARG A 31 7.37 -15.82 3.01
CA ARG A 31 7.54 -15.18 1.71
C ARG A 31 7.52 -13.66 1.91
N ASP A 32 8.53 -13.02 1.35
CA ASP A 32 8.74 -11.58 1.38
C ASP A 32 8.09 -10.86 0.18
N HIS A 33 7.68 -11.61 -0.84
CA HIS A 33 6.98 -11.10 -2.02
C HIS A 33 6.07 -12.16 -2.66
N PHE A 34 5.01 -11.69 -3.33
CA PHE A 34 4.07 -12.48 -4.10
C PHE A 34 3.71 -11.77 -5.38
N LEU A 35 3.45 -12.54 -6.43
CA LEU A 35 3.00 -12.01 -7.70
C LEU A 35 1.49 -11.75 -7.63
N VAL A 36 1.10 -10.53 -7.97
CA VAL A 36 -0.29 -10.09 -7.94
C VAL A 36 -0.71 -9.51 -9.28
N THR A 37 -2.00 -9.56 -9.57
CA THR A 37 -2.61 -8.89 -10.73
C THR A 37 -3.40 -7.67 -10.25
N LEU A 38 -3.30 -6.59 -11.02
CA LEU A 38 -4.01 -5.32 -10.78
C LEU A 38 -4.95 -5.07 -11.96
N ASP A 39 -6.22 -4.88 -11.71
CA ASP A 39 -7.26 -4.88 -12.74
C ASP A 39 -7.47 -3.51 -13.39
N GLY A 40 -6.40 -2.77 -13.61
CA GLY A 40 -6.45 -1.42 -14.17
C GLY A 40 -6.32 -0.32 -13.11
N PRO A 41 -6.38 0.96 -13.52
CA PRO A 41 -6.02 2.09 -12.66
C PRO A 41 -6.80 2.17 -11.34
N GLN A 42 -8.04 1.69 -11.31
CA GLN A 42 -8.89 1.65 -10.11
C GLN A 42 -8.44 0.66 -9.03
N SER A 43 -7.48 -0.24 -9.35
CA SER A 43 -6.84 -1.09 -8.36
C SER A 43 -5.95 -0.31 -7.40
N LEU A 44 -5.60 0.93 -7.71
CA LEU A 44 -4.80 1.79 -6.85
C LEU A 44 -5.62 3.02 -6.45
N ASP A 45 -5.84 3.16 -5.15
CA ASP A 45 -6.34 4.40 -4.57
C ASP A 45 -5.26 5.05 -3.70
N PHE A 46 -5.10 6.36 -3.86
CA PHE A 46 -4.17 7.16 -3.09
C PHE A 46 -4.87 8.44 -2.65
N ARG A 47 -4.91 8.63 -1.34
CA ARG A 47 -5.36 9.87 -0.73
C ARG A 47 -4.50 10.23 0.47
N MET A 48 -4.62 11.47 0.91
CA MET A 48 -3.99 12.02 2.08
C MET A 48 -5.07 12.43 3.07
N ILE A 49 -5.01 11.90 4.29
CA ILE A 49 -6.04 12.11 5.32
C ILE A 49 -5.42 12.70 6.59
N ALA A 50 -5.97 13.82 7.06
CA ALA A 50 -5.82 14.29 8.43
C ALA A 50 -7.20 14.31 9.08
N ARG A 51 -7.33 13.68 10.26
CA ARG A 51 -8.55 13.74 11.06
C ARG A 51 -8.30 14.65 12.26
N GLY A 52 -9.13 15.67 12.41
CA GLY A 52 -9.08 16.58 13.55
C GLY A 52 -10.47 16.88 14.09
N HIS A 53 -10.53 17.69 15.14
CA HIS A 53 -11.79 18.05 15.79
C HIS A 53 -12.76 18.81 14.86
N GLN A 54 -12.23 19.52 13.85
CA GLN A 54 -13.03 20.26 12.87
C GLN A 54 -13.43 19.44 11.62
N GLY A 55 -13.14 18.14 11.60
CA GLY A 55 -13.46 17.24 10.51
C GLY A 55 -12.25 16.56 9.88
N ALA A 56 -12.48 15.87 8.76
CA ALA A 56 -11.44 15.21 7.99
C ALA A 56 -10.99 16.09 6.83
N HIS A 57 -9.69 16.34 6.74
CA HIS A 57 -9.05 16.86 5.54
C HIS A 57 -8.66 15.66 4.66
N VAL A 58 -9.31 15.53 3.51
CA VAL A 58 -9.00 14.48 2.52
C VAL A 58 -8.57 15.15 1.22
N CYS A 59 -7.36 14.88 0.75
CA CYS A 59 -6.78 15.48 -0.45
C CYS A 59 -5.91 14.50 -1.23
N ASP A 60 -5.55 14.81 -2.47
CA ASP A 60 -4.50 14.12 -3.23
C ASP A 60 -3.11 14.75 -3.01
N GLY A 61 -3.02 15.68 -2.05
CA GLY A 61 -1.85 16.53 -1.78
C GLY A 61 -1.80 17.81 -2.61
N VAL A 62 -2.66 17.96 -3.62
CA VAL A 62 -2.80 19.18 -4.43
C VAL A 62 -4.18 19.78 -4.25
N ARG A 63 -5.23 18.97 -4.36
CA ARG A 63 -6.64 19.35 -4.28
C ARG A 63 -7.39 18.54 -3.23
N LEU A 64 -8.41 19.16 -2.65
CA LEU A 64 -9.35 18.47 -1.77
C LEU A 64 -10.14 17.43 -2.58
N LEU A 65 -10.36 16.27 -1.97
CA LEU A 65 -11.19 15.18 -2.51
C LEU A 65 -12.53 15.12 -1.78
N GLU A 66 -12.57 15.49 -0.50
CA GLU A 66 -13.77 15.50 0.32
C GLU A 66 -13.82 16.76 1.20
N PRO A 67 -15.02 17.23 1.58
CA PRO A 67 -16.34 16.79 1.07
C PRO A 67 -16.59 17.24 -0.38
N ALA A 68 -17.57 16.61 -1.04
CA ALA A 68 -17.89 16.86 -2.45
C ALA A 68 -18.14 18.36 -2.79
N THR A 69 -18.62 19.15 -1.82
CA THR A 69 -18.88 20.59 -1.96
C THR A 69 -17.64 21.44 -2.21
N VAL A 70 -16.45 20.93 -1.84
CA VAL A 70 -15.15 21.62 -2.01
C VAL A 70 -14.15 20.78 -2.79
N ALA A 71 -14.59 19.66 -3.37
CA ALA A 71 -13.74 18.79 -4.16
C ALA A 71 -13.14 19.56 -5.36
N GLY A 72 -11.85 19.38 -5.59
CA GLY A 72 -11.10 20.08 -6.63
C GLY A 72 -10.48 21.42 -6.21
N VAL A 73 -10.87 21.99 -5.06
CA VAL A 73 -10.25 23.21 -4.51
C VAL A 73 -8.82 22.90 -4.04
N ALA A 74 -7.90 23.85 -4.18
CA ALA A 74 -6.53 23.70 -3.69
C ALA A 74 -6.51 23.39 -2.18
N CYS A 75 -5.81 22.33 -1.79
CA CYS A 75 -5.86 21.84 -0.40
C CYS A 75 -4.98 22.63 0.58
N GLY A 76 -4.02 23.42 0.09
CA GLY A 76 -3.05 24.14 0.93
C GLY A 76 -1.96 23.27 1.55
N CYS A 77 -1.88 21.98 1.20
CA CYS A 77 -0.77 21.12 1.63
C CYS A 77 0.58 21.65 1.11
N PRO A 78 1.69 21.42 1.85
CA PRO A 78 3.01 21.79 1.38
C PRO A 78 3.30 21.19 -0.01
N PRO A 79 4.08 21.89 -0.86
CA PRO A 79 4.24 21.53 -2.26
C PRO A 79 5.06 20.25 -2.47
N THR A 80 5.91 19.86 -1.51
CA THR A 80 6.80 18.70 -1.66
C THR A 80 6.45 17.55 -0.73
N TRP A 81 6.67 16.31 -1.18
CA TRP A 81 6.50 15.10 -0.37
C TRP A 81 7.30 15.14 0.94
N ARG A 82 8.50 15.72 0.92
CA ARG A 82 9.34 15.88 2.12
C ARG A 82 8.70 16.79 3.15
N GLN A 83 8.16 17.94 2.73
CA GLN A 83 7.48 18.87 3.63
C GLN A 83 6.15 18.29 4.13
N ARG A 84 5.38 17.61 3.28
CA ARG A 84 4.14 16.92 3.68
C ARG A 84 4.42 15.87 4.76
N ARG A 85 5.44 15.03 4.56
CA ARG A 85 5.88 14.04 5.55
C ARG A 85 6.30 14.69 6.87
N ALA A 86 7.02 15.82 6.82
CA ALA A 86 7.43 16.56 8.01
C ALA A 86 6.21 17.12 8.78
N ALA A 87 5.30 17.81 8.09
CA ALA A 87 4.08 18.35 8.68
C ALA A 87 3.21 17.25 9.32
N SER A 88 3.07 16.12 8.62
CA SER A 88 2.34 14.96 9.13
C SER A 88 2.98 14.34 10.38
N ARG A 89 4.31 14.23 10.41
CA ARG A 89 5.05 13.76 11.60
C ARG A 89 4.93 14.72 12.78
N ALA A 90 4.82 16.01 12.53
CA ALA A 90 4.54 17.02 13.53
C ALA A 90 3.05 17.05 13.98
N GLY A 91 2.20 16.18 13.42
CA GLY A 91 0.76 16.13 13.73
C GLY A 91 -0.05 17.26 13.06
N GLN A 92 0.55 18.02 12.14
CA GLN A 92 -0.01 19.22 11.54
C GLN A 92 -0.41 19.03 10.06
N GLY A 93 -0.46 17.79 9.57
CA GLY A 93 -0.75 17.52 8.17
C GLY A 93 -1.24 16.11 7.90
N PRO A 94 -1.83 15.90 6.71
CA PRO A 94 -2.42 14.62 6.37
C PRO A 94 -1.36 13.53 6.17
N LYS A 95 -1.73 12.30 6.52
CA LYS A 95 -0.96 11.07 6.28
C LYS A 95 -1.45 10.42 4.99
N PRO A 96 -0.59 9.72 4.24
CA PRO A 96 -1.05 8.93 3.12
C PRO A 96 -1.97 7.81 3.62
N GLU A 97 -2.98 7.51 2.82
CA GLU A 97 -3.79 6.31 2.88
C GLU A 97 -3.77 5.73 1.47
N ILE A 98 -3.14 4.58 1.33
CA ILE A 98 -2.93 3.86 0.09
C ILE A 98 -3.76 2.58 0.17
N THR A 99 -4.59 2.35 -0.83
CA THR A 99 -5.28 1.08 -1.02
C THR A 99 -4.83 0.44 -2.32
N VAL A 100 -4.31 -0.78 -2.23
CA VAL A 100 -3.96 -1.61 -3.39
C VAL A 100 -4.93 -2.78 -3.40
N ARG A 101 -5.83 -2.79 -4.39
CA ARG A 101 -6.74 -3.91 -4.66
C ARG A 101 -6.12 -4.83 -5.70
N PHE A 102 -5.94 -6.09 -5.34
CA PHE A 102 -5.23 -7.06 -6.16
C PHE A 102 -5.84 -8.46 -6.09
N ARG A 103 -5.43 -9.32 -7.01
CA ARG A 103 -5.64 -10.78 -6.93
C ARG A 103 -4.30 -11.49 -6.94
N LEU A 104 -4.21 -12.64 -6.28
CA LEU A 104 -2.99 -13.45 -6.30
C LEU A 104 -2.84 -14.11 -7.67
N ALA A 105 -1.70 -13.93 -8.33
CA ALA A 105 -1.49 -14.46 -9.67
C ALA A 105 -1.55 -16.00 -9.73
N GLU A 106 -1.17 -16.67 -8.63
CA GLU A 106 -1.20 -18.13 -8.52
C GLU A 106 -2.59 -18.69 -8.14
N ALA A 107 -3.56 -17.84 -7.77
CA ALA A 107 -4.89 -18.26 -7.30
C ALA A 107 -5.95 -17.16 -7.48
N LEU A 108 -6.27 -16.86 -8.74
CA LEU A 108 -7.19 -15.78 -9.12
C LEU A 108 -8.64 -16.04 -8.65
N GLU A 109 -9.02 -17.30 -8.49
CA GLU A 109 -10.35 -17.77 -8.10
C GLU A 109 -10.70 -17.44 -6.64
N ILE A 110 -9.70 -17.16 -5.80
CA ILE A 110 -9.91 -16.77 -4.40
C ILE A 110 -10.51 -15.35 -4.31
N GLY A 111 -10.35 -14.55 -5.36
CA GLY A 111 -10.93 -13.23 -5.49
C GLY A 111 -9.98 -12.10 -5.12
N TYR A 112 -10.55 -10.97 -4.71
CA TYR A 112 -9.82 -9.73 -4.45
C TYR A 112 -9.35 -9.61 -3.00
N PHE A 113 -8.19 -9.01 -2.87
CA PHE A 113 -7.56 -8.62 -1.62
C PHE A 113 -7.26 -7.12 -1.65
N ASP A 114 -7.29 -6.50 -0.47
CA ASP A 114 -6.93 -5.10 -0.30
C ASP A 114 -5.74 -5.02 0.66
N LEU A 115 -4.64 -4.42 0.21
CA LEU A 115 -3.61 -3.89 1.09
C LEU A 115 -3.96 -2.44 1.41
N VAL A 116 -4.10 -2.14 2.70
CA VAL A 116 -4.26 -0.76 3.19
C VAL A 116 -2.98 -0.35 3.91
N SER A 117 -2.39 0.78 3.51
CA SER A 117 -1.13 1.24 4.07
C SER A 117 -1.09 2.76 4.23
N SER A 118 -0.46 3.23 5.30
CA SER A 118 -0.07 4.63 5.47
C SER A 118 1.44 4.85 5.26
N SER A 119 2.11 3.95 4.54
CA SER A 119 3.55 4.02 4.36
C SER A 119 3.96 5.10 3.36
N TRP A 120 4.80 6.03 3.82
CA TRP A 120 5.43 7.04 2.95
C TRP A 120 6.40 6.43 1.92
N THR A 121 6.93 5.24 2.17
CA THR A 121 7.84 4.57 1.22
C THR A 121 7.08 4.00 0.02
N LEU A 122 5.84 3.55 0.24
CA LEU A 122 4.99 2.95 -0.78
C LEU A 122 4.48 3.98 -1.81
N ILE A 123 4.40 5.27 -1.46
CA ILE A 123 3.94 6.34 -2.38
C ILE A 123 4.72 6.33 -3.71
N LYS A 124 6.04 6.15 -3.63
CA LYS A 124 6.92 6.16 -4.82
C LYS A 124 6.59 5.00 -5.76
N ASP A 125 6.37 3.83 -5.18
CA ASP A 125 5.99 2.62 -5.91
C ASP A 125 4.63 2.82 -6.60
N ILE A 126 3.65 3.41 -5.89
CA ILE A 126 2.31 3.69 -6.42
C ILE A 126 2.34 4.60 -7.63
N GLU A 127 3.11 5.70 -7.61
CA GLU A 127 3.20 6.62 -8.75
C GLU A 127 3.68 5.89 -10.02
N VAL A 128 4.69 5.02 -9.89
CA VAL A 128 5.22 4.24 -11.01
C VAL A 128 4.22 3.20 -11.50
N VAL A 129 3.62 2.43 -10.60
CA VAL A 129 2.68 1.37 -10.97
C VAL A 129 1.40 1.96 -11.57
N ALA A 130 0.91 3.09 -11.04
CA ALA A 130 -0.24 3.81 -11.59
C ALA A 130 0.03 4.33 -13.00
N ALA A 131 1.24 4.84 -13.28
CA ALA A 131 1.62 5.23 -14.63
C ALA A 131 1.62 4.03 -15.59
N ALA A 132 2.15 2.88 -15.16
CA ALA A 132 2.14 1.66 -15.96
C ALA A 132 0.72 1.14 -16.22
N LEU A 133 -0.15 1.15 -15.21
CA LEU A 133 -1.56 0.77 -15.32
C LEU A 133 -2.34 1.61 -16.33
N ARG A 134 -2.03 2.91 -16.43
CA ARG A 134 -2.65 3.81 -17.42
C ARG A 134 -2.13 3.58 -18.83
N ALA A 135 -0.88 3.13 -18.97
CA ALA A 135 -0.23 2.91 -20.25
C ALA A 135 -0.54 1.53 -20.84
N SER A 136 -0.90 0.54 -20.02
CA SER A 136 -1.15 -0.83 -20.47
C SER A 136 -2.63 -1.06 -20.84
N GLY A 137 -2.86 -1.78 -21.95
CA GLY A 137 -4.18 -2.28 -22.33
C GLY A 137 -4.58 -3.62 -21.66
N SER A 138 -3.71 -4.17 -20.80
CA SER A 138 -3.94 -5.42 -20.06
C SER A 138 -3.66 -5.23 -18.55
N PRO A 139 -4.24 -6.08 -17.67
CA PRO A 139 -3.94 -6.07 -16.24
C PRO A 139 -2.44 -6.31 -16.00
N PRO A 140 -1.67 -5.33 -15.50
CA PRO A 140 -0.27 -5.57 -15.22
C PRO A 140 -0.13 -6.47 -14.00
N MET A 141 0.85 -7.36 -14.07
CA MET A 141 1.34 -8.06 -12.89
C MET A 141 2.29 -7.14 -12.11
N ALA A 142 2.28 -7.27 -10.79
CA ALA A 142 3.22 -6.60 -9.90
C ALA A 142 3.67 -7.55 -8.80
N TRP A 143 4.87 -7.33 -8.27
CA TRP A 143 5.34 -7.95 -7.04
C TRP A 143 4.88 -7.10 -5.87
N LEU A 144 3.99 -7.66 -5.05
CA LEU A 144 3.63 -7.10 -3.76
C LEU A 144 4.49 -7.77 -2.68
N GLY A 145 5.15 -6.98 -1.86
CA GLY A 145 6.07 -7.53 -0.87
C GLY A 145 6.31 -6.63 0.33
N VAL A 146 7.28 -7.05 1.16
CA VAL A 146 7.76 -6.33 2.33
C VAL A 146 9.27 -6.22 2.26
N ASP A 147 9.77 -5.00 2.07
CA ASP A 147 11.19 -4.71 2.18
C ASP A 147 11.60 -4.55 3.65
N ARG A 148 12.86 -4.86 3.93
CA ARG A 148 13.52 -4.65 5.22
C ARG A 148 14.66 -3.66 5.04
N GLY A 149 14.86 -2.81 6.03
CA GLY A 149 16.08 -2.01 6.07
C GLY A 149 16.22 -1.26 7.38
N VAL A 150 17.39 -0.64 7.55
CA VAL A 150 17.74 0.09 8.75
C VAL A 150 17.54 1.59 8.49
N PHE A 151 16.95 2.29 9.46
CA PHE A 151 16.93 3.75 9.47
C PHE A 151 17.36 4.27 10.82
N THR A 152 17.97 5.44 10.82
CA THR A 152 18.38 6.14 12.05
C THR A 152 17.26 7.07 12.51
N THR A 153 16.90 7.02 13.79
CA THR A 153 15.96 7.96 14.40
C THR A 153 16.58 9.36 14.54
N ALA A 154 15.79 10.35 14.93
CA ALA A 154 16.29 11.71 15.16
C ALA A 154 17.33 11.75 16.30
N GLU A 155 17.25 10.80 17.23
CA GLU A 155 18.13 10.62 18.38
C GLU A 155 19.38 9.79 18.05
N GLY A 156 19.60 9.43 16.78
CA GLY A 156 20.78 8.67 16.36
C GLY A 156 20.67 7.15 16.55
N VAL A 157 19.49 6.62 16.90
CA VAL A 157 19.30 5.19 17.14
C VAL A 157 19.03 4.46 15.83
N GLU A 158 19.75 3.38 15.56
CA GLU A 158 19.44 2.51 14.42
C GLU A 158 18.26 1.59 14.73
N VAL A 159 17.27 1.60 13.84
CA VAL A 159 16.07 0.78 13.95
C VAL A 159 15.85 0.01 12.65
N THR A 160 15.65 -1.30 12.78
CA THR A 160 15.23 -2.15 11.66
C THR A 160 13.75 -1.97 11.42
N GLY A 161 13.39 -1.48 10.24
CA GLY A 161 12.02 -1.31 9.79
C GLY A 161 11.60 -2.34 8.73
N ARG A 162 10.29 -2.45 8.57
CA ARG A 162 9.63 -3.17 7.46
C ARG A 162 8.63 -2.24 6.81
N TRP A 163 8.54 -2.29 5.48
CA TRP A 163 7.54 -1.51 4.76
C TRP A 163 7.03 -2.27 3.53
N PRO A 164 5.75 -2.11 3.18
CA PRO A 164 5.22 -2.70 1.97
C PRO A 164 5.87 -2.09 0.73
N THR A 165 6.00 -2.90 -0.31
CA THR A 165 6.49 -2.52 -1.63
C THR A 165 5.57 -3.03 -2.73
N LEU A 166 5.51 -2.31 -3.84
CA LEU A 166 4.75 -2.72 -5.03
C LEU A 166 5.58 -2.43 -6.29
N ARG A 167 6.14 -3.47 -6.90
CA ARG A 167 7.12 -3.32 -7.98
C ARG A 167 6.66 -3.98 -9.26
N LEU A 168 6.88 -3.32 -10.40
CA LEU A 168 6.66 -3.97 -11.68
C LEU A 168 7.72 -5.07 -11.90
N PRO A 169 7.41 -6.18 -12.60
CA PRO A 169 8.35 -7.29 -12.81
C PRO A 169 9.69 -6.87 -13.43
N LYS A 170 9.69 -5.84 -14.29
CA LYS A 170 10.92 -5.29 -14.90
C LYS A 170 11.83 -4.53 -13.91
N GLN A 171 11.34 -4.21 -12.72
CA GLN A 171 12.07 -3.47 -11.68
C GLN A 171 12.66 -4.35 -10.59
N VAL A 172 12.30 -5.64 -10.56
CA VAL A 172 12.98 -6.62 -9.70
C VAL A 172 14.27 -7.01 -10.39
N ARG A 173 15.34 -6.22 -10.16
CA ARG A 173 16.68 -6.73 -10.42
C ARG A 173 16.94 -7.86 -9.45
N ASP A 174 17.28 -9.00 -10.01
CA ASP A 174 17.62 -10.23 -9.32
C ASP A 174 18.54 -9.95 -8.10
N HIS A 175 18.03 -10.18 -6.89
CA HIS A 175 18.85 -10.37 -5.70
C HIS A 175 19.06 -11.86 -5.43
N ARG A 176 18.79 -12.73 -6.41
CA ARG A 176 19.23 -14.12 -6.39
C ARG A 176 20.33 -14.34 -7.42
N SER A 177 21.55 -14.35 -6.95
CA SER A 177 22.65 -15.07 -7.58
C SER A 177 23.71 -15.34 -6.51
N PRO A 178 24.40 -16.47 -6.62
CA PRO A 178 24.06 -17.78 -6.03
C PRO A 178 24.49 -17.94 -4.57
#